data_AF-A0A7S1IS02-F1
#
_entry.id   AF-A0A7S1IS02-F1
#
_cell.length_a   1.000
_cell.length_b   1.000
_cell.length_c   1.000
_cell.angle_alpha   90.00
_cell.angle_beta   90.00
_cell.angle_gamma   90.00
#
_symmetry.space_group_name_H-M   'P 1'
#
loop_
_entity.id
_entity.type
_entity.pdbx_description
1 polymer ?
#
loop_
_entity_poly.entity_id
_entity_poly.type
_entity_poly.pdbx_seq_one_letter_code
_entity_poly.pdbx_strand_id
1 'polypeptide(L)'
;TFTKEEEELLESFSSFAGITLANLKLYEFATNAGIEATALMKETTDYTSGVVLQRTLPAVMSKNVDDLITRCLALQVPEDVLALSRTVNFNPLDYLVHPPNSDEGLLIVRLLVELFEDMGLINEFSIDQSVLIRFIIRCRSQYNNVSYHNFYHAFDVTHCLYLLLKCMADWELITPLDRLALLVAGIVHDMDHMGLNNSYHLRCDSPFGILASKTGQSSVLEVHHCNLAVQTLTSEGCN
;
A
#
# COMPACT_ATOMS: atom_id res chain seq x y z
N THR A 1 57.10 -15.55 34.39
CA THR A 1 56.87 -16.49 33.29
C THR A 1 55.45 -16.98 33.46
N PHE A 2 54.64 -16.97 32.40
CA PHE A 2 53.27 -17.49 32.50
C PHE A 2 53.29 -18.98 32.84
N THR A 3 52.31 -19.43 33.61
CA THR A 3 52.12 -20.85 33.85
C THR A 3 51.49 -21.49 32.62
N LYS A 4 51.65 -22.81 32.48
CA LYS A 4 51.08 -23.55 31.36
C LYS A 4 49.54 -23.47 31.32
N GLU A 5 48.91 -23.39 32.48
CA GLU A 5 47.46 -23.19 32.63
C GLU A 5 47.01 -21.80 32.16
N GLU A 6 47.81 -20.75 32.41
CA GLU A 6 47.53 -19.40 31.93
C GLU A 6 47.66 -19.30 30.41
N GLU A 7 48.62 -20.00 29.80
CA GLU A 7 48.76 -20.10 28.34
C GLU A 7 47.56 -20.81 27.69
N GLU A 8 47.14 -21.96 28.23
CA GLU A 8 45.97 -22.69 27.75
C GLU A 8 44.67 -21.88 27.90
N LEU A 9 44.52 -21.13 29.01
CA LEU A 9 43.39 -20.24 29.22
C LEU A 9 43.37 -19.10 28.19
N LEU A 10 44.52 -18.49 27.89
CA LEU A 10 44.63 -17.41 26.91
C LEU A 10 44.34 -17.91 25.48
N GLU A 11 44.76 -19.12 25.15
CA GLU A 11 44.50 -19.74 23.85
C GLU A 11 43.01 -20.07 23.67
N SER A 12 42.36 -20.59 24.71
CA SER A 12 40.90 -20.80 24.72
C SER A 12 40.13 -19.47 24.60
N PHE A 13 40.52 -18.46 25.37
CA PHE A 13 39.91 -17.14 25.33
C PHE A 13 40.06 -16.48 23.95
N SER A 14 41.27 -16.47 23.39
CA SER A 14 41.53 -15.85 22.08
C SER A 14 40.78 -16.55 20.95
N SER A 15 40.62 -17.87 21.01
CA SER A 15 39.80 -18.64 20.07
C SER A 15 38.32 -18.25 20.16
N PHE A 16 37.76 -18.19 21.37
CA PHE A 16 36.36 -17.85 21.57
C PHE A 16 36.06 -16.38 21.22
N ALA A 17 36.95 -15.47 21.60
CA ALA A 17 36.88 -14.06 21.25
C ALA A 17 36.98 -13.85 19.74
N GLY A 18 37.88 -14.57 19.06
CA GLY A 18 38.04 -14.52 17.61
C GLY A 18 36.77 -14.96 16.86
N ILE A 19 36.19 -16.10 17.25
CA ILE A 19 34.93 -16.60 16.67
C ILE A 19 33.78 -15.61 16.93
N THR A 20 33.67 -15.10 18.16
CA THR A 20 32.61 -14.17 18.54
C THR A 20 32.71 -12.85 17.77
N LEU A 21 33.91 -12.27 17.67
CA LEU A 21 34.14 -11.04 16.91
C LEU A 21 33.90 -11.21 15.42
N ALA A 22 34.28 -12.36 14.85
CA ALA A 22 34.02 -12.67 13.45
C ALA A 22 32.51 -12.76 13.17
N ASN A 23 31.76 -13.48 14.01
CA ASN A 23 30.31 -13.57 13.87
C ASN A 23 29.64 -12.21 14.07
N LEU A 24 30.08 -11.42 15.04
CA LEU A 24 29.53 -10.09 15.29
C LEU A 24 29.70 -9.17 14.08
N LYS A 25 30.87 -9.17 13.44
CA LYS A 25 31.10 -8.43 12.19
C LYS A 25 30.23 -8.93 11.03
N LEU A 26 30.01 -10.24 10.92
CA LEU A 26 29.13 -10.81 9.89
C LEU A 26 27.67 -10.38 10.10
N TYR A 27 27.19 -10.40 11.35
CA TYR A 27 25.84 -9.93 11.68
C TYR A 27 25.69 -8.43 11.44
N GLU A 28 26.65 -7.62 11.87
CA GLU A 28 26.66 -6.17 11.63
C GLU A 28 26.61 -5.86 10.12
N PHE A 29 27.43 -6.55 9.32
CA PHE A 29 27.41 -6.42 7.87
C PHE A 29 26.03 -6.80 7.29
N ALA A 30 25.46 -7.93 7.70
CA ALA A 30 24.15 -8.38 7.21
C ALA A 30 23.03 -7.39 7.58
N THR A 31 23.05 -6.84 8.80
CA THR A 31 22.08 -5.84 9.26
C THR A 31 22.21 -4.54 8.46
N ASN A 32 23.44 -4.03 8.30
CA ASN A 32 23.67 -2.79 7.55
C ASN A 32 23.30 -2.94 6.08
N ALA A 33 23.67 -4.06 5.45
CA ALA A 33 23.28 -4.36 4.08
C ALA A 33 21.75 -4.49 3.93
N GLY A 34 21.06 -5.08 4.91
CA GLY A 34 19.61 -5.17 4.92
C GLY A 34 18.92 -3.81 5.04
N ILE A 35 19.43 -2.92 5.90
CA ILE A 35 18.95 -1.54 6.05
C ILE A 35 19.16 -0.77 4.74
N GLU A 36 20.36 -0.83 4.17
CA GLU A 36 20.69 -0.15 2.92
C GLU A 36 19.84 -0.68 1.74
N ALA A 37 19.69 -2.00 1.61
CA ALA A 37 18.84 -2.60 0.60
C ALA A 37 17.37 -2.17 0.75
N THR A 38 16.87 -2.07 1.97
CA THR A 38 15.48 -1.62 2.24
C THR A 38 15.31 -0.14 1.94
N ALA A 39 16.28 0.71 2.29
CA ALA A 39 16.27 2.13 1.95
C ALA A 39 16.29 2.34 0.43
N LEU A 40 17.17 1.63 -0.28
CA LEU A 40 17.25 1.65 -1.74
C LEU A 40 15.99 1.09 -2.39
N MET A 41 15.42 0.00 -1.87
CA MET A 41 14.16 -0.55 -2.35
C MET A 41 13.02 0.44 -2.14
N LYS A 42 12.95 1.15 -1.01
CA LYS A 42 11.92 2.16 -0.78
C LYS A 42 12.04 3.30 -1.79
N GLU A 43 13.24 3.84 -1.99
CA GLU A 43 13.53 4.82 -3.05
C GLU A 43 13.20 4.27 -4.45
N THR A 44 13.51 3.01 -4.71
CA THR A 44 13.26 2.35 -5.98
C THR A 44 11.78 2.05 -6.18
N THR A 45 11.00 1.74 -5.14
CA THR A 45 9.55 1.46 -5.23
C THR A 45 8.78 2.76 -5.44
N ASP A 46 9.19 3.82 -4.76
CA ASP A 46 8.73 5.19 -5.06
C ASP A 46 9.06 5.58 -6.50
N TYR A 47 10.15 5.07 -7.07
CA TYR A 47 10.56 5.26 -8.46
C TYR A 47 9.86 4.30 -9.45
N THR A 48 9.67 3.01 -9.12
CA THR A 48 9.16 1.94 -10.01
C THR A 48 7.65 1.87 -10.11
N SER A 49 6.90 2.43 -9.15
CA SER A 49 5.50 2.84 -9.40
C SER A 49 5.38 3.82 -10.59
N GLY A 50 6.50 4.39 -11.07
CA GLY A 50 6.59 5.24 -12.25
C GLY A 50 7.44 4.71 -13.43
N VAL A 51 8.13 3.56 -13.31
CA VAL A 51 9.03 3.08 -14.38
C VAL A 51 8.38 2.03 -15.28
N VAL A 52 7.35 2.48 -16.00
CA VAL A 52 7.31 2.24 -17.46
C VAL A 52 7.76 3.48 -18.24
N LEU A 53 8.00 4.63 -17.59
CA LEU A 53 8.62 5.78 -18.25
C LEU A 53 9.89 6.25 -17.54
N GLN A 54 10.96 6.12 -18.30
CA GLN A 54 12.36 6.12 -17.91
C GLN A 54 12.91 7.53 -17.60
N ARG A 55 13.79 7.58 -16.59
CA ARG A 55 14.93 8.52 -16.42
C ARG A 55 14.64 10.01 -16.62
N THR A 56 14.37 10.75 -15.54
CA THR A 56 15.06 12.00 -15.16
C THR A 56 14.46 12.63 -13.89
N LEU A 57 15.32 12.89 -12.90
CA LEU A 57 15.22 13.93 -11.85
C LEU A 57 14.09 13.81 -10.77
N PRO A 58 14.44 13.80 -9.46
CA PRO A 58 13.48 13.75 -8.35
C PRO A 58 12.55 14.98 -8.23
N ALA A 59 12.78 16.06 -8.99
CA ALA A 59 11.93 17.25 -8.99
C ALA A 59 10.67 17.14 -9.88
N VAL A 60 10.49 16.05 -10.63
CA VAL A 60 9.37 15.87 -11.58
C VAL A 60 8.19 15.10 -10.95
N MET A 61 8.42 14.31 -9.90
CA MET A 61 7.36 13.46 -9.29
C MET A 61 6.39 14.22 -8.39
N SER A 62 6.85 15.17 -7.56
CA SER A 62 5.94 16.02 -6.76
C SER A 62 5.03 16.85 -7.68
N LYS A 63 5.56 17.35 -8.80
CA LYS A 63 4.78 18.12 -9.78
C LYS A 63 3.68 17.31 -10.46
N ASN A 64 3.83 15.99 -10.58
CA ASN A 64 2.82 15.15 -11.22
C ASN A 64 1.67 14.82 -10.25
N VAL A 65 1.95 14.47 -8.99
CA VAL A 65 0.89 14.19 -8.01
C VAL A 65 0.09 15.46 -7.69
N ASP A 66 0.74 16.61 -7.51
CA ASP A 66 0.05 17.86 -7.24
C ASP A 66 -0.79 18.34 -8.45
N ASP A 67 -0.34 18.08 -9.68
CA ASP A 67 -1.12 18.28 -10.90
C ASP A 67 -2.35 17.36 -10.93
N LEU A 68 -2.18 16.06 -10.67
CA LEU A 68 -3.29 15.11 -10.60
C LEU A 68 -4.31 15.48 -9.53
N ILE A 69 -3.87 15.97 -8.37
CA ILE A 69 -4.77 16.47 -7.31
C ILE A 69 -5.56 17.67 -7.82
N THR A 70 -4.89 18.66 -8.41
CA THR A 70 -5.53 19.86 -8.96
C THR A 70 -6.57 19.50 -10.01
N ARG A 71 -6.24 18.55 -10.89
CA ARG A 71 -7.13 18.07 -11.95
C ARG A 71 -8.30 17.26 -11.40
N CYS A 72 -8.10 16.47 -10.35
CA CYS A 72 -9.16 15.72 -9.69
C CYS A 72 -10.14 16.64 -8.97
N LEU A 73 -9.62 17.70 -8.33
CA LEU A 73 -10.45 18.72 -7.69
C LEU A 73 -11.28 19.51 -8.73
N ALA A 74 -10.71 19.78 -9.90
CA ALA A 74 -11.39 20.46 -11.00
C ALA A 74 -12.32 19.55 -11.81
N LEU A 75 -12.22 18.22 -11.65
CA LEU A 75 -12.99 17.26 -12.43
C LEU A 75 -14.46 17.28 -11.98
N GLN A 76 -15.35 17.73 -12.87
CA GLN A 76 -16.78 17.64 -12.66
C GLN A 76 -17.29 16.28 -13.14
N VAL A 77 -17.84 15.50 -12.22
CA VAL A 77 -18.50 14.23 -12.55
C VAL A 77 -19.88 14.56 -13.16
N PRO A 78 -20.22 14.01 -14.33
CA PRO A 78 -21.56 14.17 -14.90
C PRO A 78 -22.65 13.70 -13.92
N GLU A 79 -23.77 14.42 -13.83
CA GLU A 79 -24.82 14.15 -12.84
C GLU A 79 -25.45 12.77 -13.00
N ASP A 80 -25.57 12.28 -14.23
CA ASP A 80 -26.05 10.93 -14.54
C ASP A 80 -25.10 9.84 -14.01
N VAL A 81 -23.79 10.06 -14.14
CA VAL A 81 -22.76 9.17 -13.61
C VAL A 81 -22.76 9.18 -12.08
N LEU A 82 -22.89 10.36 -11.46
CA LEU A 82 -22.97 10.51 -10.01
C LEU A 82 -24.26 9.88 -9.44
N ALA A 83 -25.39 10.00 -10.14
CA ALA A 83 -26.62 9.34 -9.76
C ALA A 83 -26.49 7.82 -9.86
N LEU A 84 -25.87 7.32 -10.95
CA LEU A 84 -25.65 5.89 -11.15
C LEU A 84 -24.70 5.33 -10.10
N SER A 85 -23.63 6.05 -9.75
CA SER A 85 -22.62 5.62 -8.75
C SER A 85 -23.20 5.43 -7.35
N ARG A 86 -24.42 5.90 -7.07
CA ARG A 86 -25.14 5.63 -5.82
C ARG A 86 -26.02 4.39 -5.87
N THR A 87 -25.93 3.60 -6.94
CA THR A 87 -26.78 2.41 -7.17
C THR A 87 -25.95 1.17 -7.42
N VAL A 88 -26.56 0.00 -7.23
CA VAL A 88 -25.97 -1.32 -7.53
C VAL A 88 -25.68 -1.55 -9.02
N ASN A 89 -26.23 -0.73 -9.91
CA ASN A 89 -26.08 -0.88 -11.35
C ASN A 89 -24.87 -0.12 -11.90
N PHE A 90 -24.10 0.54 -11.03
CA PHE A 90 -22.87 1.20 -11.45
C PHE A 90 -21.81 0.17 -11.81
N ASN A 91 -21.20 0.32 -12.98
CA ASN A 91 -20.04 -0.45 -13.39
C ASN A 91 -18.91 0.53 -13.74
N PRO A 92 -17.79 0.57 -12.98
CA PRO A 92 -16.69 1.48 -13.28
C PRO A 92 -16.06 1.20 -14.64
N LEU A 93 -16.14 -0.03 -15.15
CA LEU A 93 -15.53 -0.41 -16.43
C LEU A 93 -16.22 0.23 -17.63
N ASP A 94 -17.49 0.60 -17.52
CA ASP A 94 -18.25 1.24 -18.61
C ASP A 94 -17.75 2.67 -18.89
N TYR A 95 -17.02 3.25 -17.93
CA TYR A 95 -16.45 4.59 -18.02
C TYR A 95 -14.94 4.58 -18.31
N LEU A 96 -14.41 3.42 -18.71
CA LEU A 96 -13.03 3.24 -19.19
C LEU A 96 -12.96 3.34 -20.72
N VAL A 97 -12.91 4.56 -21.27
CA VAL A 97 -12.79 4.75 -22.73
C VAL A 97 -11.42 5.38 -23.10
N HIS A 98 -10.42 4.50 -23.30
CA HIS A 98 -9.11 4.52 -24.03
C HIS A 98 -8.32 5.85 -24.24
N PRO A 99 -6.95 5.93 -24.23
CA PRO A 99 -5.86 4.91 -24.25
C PRO A 99 -4.84 5.01 -23.07
N PRO A 100 -3.78 4.16 -22.99
CA PRO A 100 -2.90 3.93 -21.82
C PRO A 100 -2.07 5.11 -21.27
N ASN A 101 -2.28 6.32 -21.78
CA ASN A 101 -1.46 7.51 -21.50
C ASN A 101 -2.28 8.76 -21.16
N SER A 102 -3.60 8.67 -20.92
CA SER A 102 -4.40 9.82 -20.48
C SER A 102 -5.26 9.45 -19.27
N ASP A 103 -4.81 9.81 -18.07
CA ASP A 103 -5.68 10.16 -16.93
C ASP A 103 -6.74 9.14 -16.46
N GLU A 104 -6.66 7.89 -16.94
CA GLU A 104 -7.74 6.90 -17.07
C GLU A 104 -8.33 6.35 -15.76
N GLY A 105 -7.94 6.89 -14.61
CA GLY A 105 -8.55 6.53 -13.33
C GLY A 105 -8.83 7.72 -12.43
N LEU A 106 -8.66 8.96 -12.93
CA LEU A 106 -8.95 10.15 -12.12
C LEU A 106 -10.46 10.29 -11.86
N LEU A 107 -11.30 9.85 -12.79
CA LEU A 107 -12.74 9.73 -12.57
C LEU A 107 -13.05 8.76 -11.43
N ILE A 108 -12.41 7.59 -11.39
CA ILE A 108 -12.59 6.61 -10.32
C ILE A 108 -12.11 7.15 -8.97
N VAL A 109 -10.95 7.84 -8.95
CA VAL A 109 -10.48 8.55 -7.75
C VAL A 109 -11.49 9.61 -7.30
N ARG A 110 -12.04 10.39 -8.24
CA ARG A 110 -13.04 11.40 -7.93
C ARG A 110 -14.31 10.78 -7.37
N LEU A 111 -14.79 9.69 -7.97
CA LEU A 111 -15.97 8.96 -7.49
C LEU A 111 -15.75 8.44 -6.06
N LEU A 112 -14.57 7.92 -5.72
CA LEU A 112 -14.25 7.55 -4.34
C LEU A 112 -14.38 8.73 -3.38
N VAL A 113 -13.87 9.91 -3.73
CA VAL A 113 -14.04 11.13 -2.93
C VAL A 113 -15.52 11.48 -2.76
N GLU A 114 -16.31 11.39 -3.83
CA GLU A 114 -17.77 11.59 -3.76
C GLU A 114 -18.46 10.60 -2.83
N LEU A 115 -18.01 9.34 -2.74
CA LEU A 115 -18.55 8.37 -1.77
C LEU A 115 -18.30 8.84 -0.32
N PHE A 116 -17.11 9.36 -0.02
CA PHE A 116 -16.76 9.86 1.32
C PHE A 116 -17.54 11.13 1.67
N GLU A 117 -17.72 12.04 0.70
CA GLU A 117 -18.54 13.24 0.85
C GLU A 117 -20.02 12.88 1.08
N ASP A 118 -20.57 11.94 0.30
CA ASP A 118 -21.95 11.49 0.40
C ASP A 118 -22.25 10.78 1.73
N MET A 119 -21.25 10.11 2.32
CA MET A 119 -21.34 9.56 3.69
C MET A 119 -21.14 10.62 4.79
N GLY A 120 -20.83 11.87 4.44
CA GLY A 120 -20.58 12.96 5.38
C GLY A 120 -19.26 12.84 6.15
N LEU A 121 -18.38 11.89 5.77
CA LEU A 121 -17.16 11.59 6.53
C LEU A 121 -16.11 12.71 6.42
N ILE A 122 -16.07 13.40 5.28
CA ILE A 122 -15.11 14.49 5.04
C ILE A 122 -15.34 15.62 6.04
N ASN A 123 -16.60 16.03 6.22
CA ASN A 123 -16.98 17.08 7.15
C ASN A 123 -16.88 16.61 8.62
N GLU A 124 -17.31 15.39 8.93
CA GLU A 124 -17.26 14.82 10.28
C GLU A 124 -15.83 14.79 10.85
N PHE A 125 -14.86 14.37 10.05
CA PHE A 125 -13.46 14.23 10.47
C PHE A 125 -12.57 15.42 10.04
N SER A 126 -13.14 16.47 9.44
CA SER A 126 -12.40 17.64 8.92
C SER A 126 -11.26 17.24 7.97
N ILE A 127 -11.51 16.27 7.09
CA ILE A 127 -10.52 15.75 6.16
C ILE A 127 -10.36 16.75 5.00
N ASP A 128 -9.12 17.16 4.72
CA ASP A 128 -8.83 17.95 3.52
C ASP A 128 -8.97 17.05 2.29
N GLN A 129 -9.83 17.46 1.33
CA GLN A 129 -10.03 16.70 0.09
C GLN A 129 -8.73 16.48 -0.67
N SER A 130 -7.77 17.41 -0.63
CA SER A 130 -6.46 17.26 -1.29
C SER A 130 -5.63 16.15 -0.66
N VAL A 131 -5.71 15.96 0.67
CA VAL A 131 -5.04 14.87 1.40
C VAL A 131 -5.69 13.53 1.04
N LEU A 132 -7.02 13.46 1.04
CA LEU A 132 -7.76 12.25 0.64
C LEU A 132 -7.45 11.85 -0.81
N ILE A 133 -7.45 12.81 -1.74
CA ILE A 133 -7.10 12.55 -3.15
C ILE A 133 -5.66 12.07 -3.26
N ARG A 134 -4.71 12.70 -2.55
CA ARG A 134 -3.31 12.27 -2.54
C ARG A 134 -3.18 10.84 -2.05
N PHE A 135 -3.85 10.51 -0.94
CA PHE A 135 -3.89 9.16 -0.38
C PHE A 135 -4.42 8.15 -1.41
N ILE A 136 -5.58 8.40 -2.03
CA ILE A 136 -6.18 7.48 -3.02
C ILE A 136 -5.28 7.31 -4.25
N ILE A 137 -4.69 8.41 -4.77
CA ILE A 137 -3.73 8.34 -5.89
C ILE A 137 -2.52 7.48 -5.50
N ARG A 138 -2.03 7.62 -4.27
CA ARG A 138 -0.89 6.85 -3.79
C ARG A 138 -1.24 5.37 -3.62
N CYS A 139 -2.42 5.03 -3.11
CA CYS A 139 -2.92 3.65 -3.07
C CYS A 139 -3.04 3.07 -4.48
N ARG A 140 -3.65 3.81 -5.42
CA ARG A 140 -3.76 3.41 -6.83
C ARG A 140 -2.41 3.09 -7.45
N SER A 141 -1.37 3.88 -7.17
CA SER A 141 -0.01 3.65 -7.70
C SER A 141 0.66 2.36 -7.20
N GLN A 142 0.11 1.75 -6.14
CA GLN A 142 0.59 0.49 -5.56
C GLN A 142 -0.23 -0.72 -6.04
N TYR A 143 -1.30 -0.53 -6.79
CA TYR A 143 -2.02 -1.64 -7.41
C TYR A 143 -1.31 -2.08 -8.69
N ASN A 144 -1.06 -3.39 -8.79
CA ASN A 144 -0.45 -3.99 -9.98
C ASN A 144 -1.46 -4.12 -11.12
N ASN A 145 -0.96 -4.08 -12.36
CA ASN A 145 -1.77 -4.33 -13.54
C ASN A 145 -1.95 -5.85 -13.76
N VAL A 146 -2.85 -6.44 -12.98
CA VAL A 146 -3.24 -7.85 -13.07
C VAL A 146 -4.71 -7.99 -13.47
N SER A 147 -5.10 -9.15 -13.99
CA SER A 147 -6.43 -9.36 -14.58
C SER A 147 -7.61 -9.10 -13.64
N TYR A 148 -7.43 -9.28 -12.33
CA TYR A 148 -8.53 -9.14 -11.36
C TYR A 148 -8.18 -8.23 -10.18
N HIS A 149 -7.16 -8.58 -9.36
CA HIS A 149 -6.75 -7.82 -8.16
C HIS A 149 -6.01 -6.50 -8.50
N ASN A 150 -6.68 -5.64 -9.25
CA ASN A 150 -6.22 -4.30 -9.64
C ASN A 150 -7.04 -3.23 -8.90
N PHE A 151 -6.75 -1.96 -9.17
CA PHE A 151 -7.41 -0.84 -8.48
C PHE A 151 -8.92 -0.79 -8.72
N TYR A 152 -9.43 -1.30 -9.84
CA TYR A 152 -10.87 -1.33 -10.12
C TYR A 152 -11.59 -2.35 -9.23
N HIS A 153 -10.98 -3.50 -8.95
CA HIS A 153 -11.50 -4.44 -7.95
C HIS A 153 -11.56 -3.80 -6.55
N ALA A 154 -10.52 -3.03 -6.16
CA ALA A 154 -10.55 -2.30 -4.90
C ALA A 154 -11.68 -1.25 -4.85
N PHE A 155 -11.93 -0.57 -5.97
CA PHE A 155 -13.07 0.32 -6.11
C PHE A 155 -14.40 -0.43 -5.95
N ASP A 156 -14.60 -1.56 -6.65
CA ASP A 156 -15.83 -2.35 -6.59
C ASP A 156 -16.13 -2.83 -5.17
N VAL A 157 -15.11 -3.32 -4.45
CA VAL A 157 -15.23 -3.71 -3.04
C VAL A 157 -15.61 -2.51 -2.17
N THR A 158 -14.95 -1.37 -2.36
CA THR A 158 -15.24 -0.13 -1.59
C THR A 158 -16.65 0.39 -1.87
N HIS A 159 -17.08 0.34 -3.13
CA HIS A 159 -18.41 0.73 -3.57
C HIS A 159 -19.49 -0.19 -3.00
N CYS A 160 -19.25 -1.50 -2.99
CA CYS A 160 -20.11 -2.48 -2.34
C CYS A 160 -20.25 -2.20 -0.84
N LEU A 161 -19.14 -1.94 -0.14
CA LEU A 161 -19.16 -1.54 1.28
C LEU A 161 -19.96 -0.26 1.50
N TYR A 162 -19.77 0.75 0.66
CA TYR A 162 -20.54 1.99 0.68
C TYR A 162 -22.05 1.73 0.54
N LEU A 163 -22.46 0.92 -0.45
CA LEU A 163 -23.88 0.58 -0.67
C LEU A 163 -24.46 -0.22 0.50
N LEU A 164 -23.70 -1.16 1.05
CA LEU A 164 -24.10 -1.91 2.24
C LEU A 164 -24.33 -0.96 3.42
N LEU A 165 -23.38 -0.07 3.71
CA LEU A 165 -23.48 0.92 4.78
C LEU A 165 -24.70 1.84 4.59
N LYS A 166 -25.04 2.22 3.35
CA LYS A 166 -26.22 3.04 3.04
C LYS A 166 -27.55 2.29 3.19
N CYS A 167 -27.56 0.98 2.91
CA CYS A 167 -28.76 0.14 2.99
C CYS A 167 -29.04 -0.37 4.40
N MET A 168 -28.04 -0.37 5.30
CA MET A 168 -28.22 -0.80 6.68
C MET A 168 -29.14 0.17 7.44
N ALA A 169 -30.23 -0.37 7.99
CA ALA A 169 -31.24 0.42 8.70
C ALA A 169 -30.75 0.92 10.08
N ASP A 170 -29.90 0.12 10.75
CA ASP A 170 -29.45 0.38 12.12
C ASP A 170 -28.05 1.00 12.16
N TRP A 171 -28.01 2.31 11.90
CA TRP A 171 -26.80 3.14 12.01
C TRP A 171 -26.22 3.23 13.43
N GLU A 172 -26.94 2.75 14.44
CA GLU A 172 -26.57 2.86 15.86
C GLU A 172 -25.42 1.93 16.26
N LEU A 173 -25.17 0.85 15.51
CA LEU A 173 -24.11 -0.12 15.81
C LEU A 173 -22.77 0.20 15.14
N ILE A 174 -22.76 1.01 14.09
CA ILE A 174 -21.56 1.33 13.30
C ILE A 174 -21.28 2.82 13.42
N THR A 175 -20.21 3.16 14.15
CA THR A 175 -19.81 4.54 14.38
C THR A 175 -19.30 5.21 13.08
N PRO A 176 -19.26 6.55 13.01
CA PRO A 176 -18.64 7.23 11.87
C PRO A 176 -17.19 6.79 11.61
N LEU A 177 -16.44 6.46 12.68
CA LEU A 177 -15.07 5.98 12.59
C LEU A 177 -15.01 4.59 11.94
N ASP A 178 -15.93 3.69 12.30
CA ASP A 178 -15.99 2.35 11.69
C ASP A 178 -16.30 2.43 10.19
N ARG A 179 -17.15 3.37 9.77
CA ARG A 179 -17.48 3.60 8.35
C ARG A 179 -16.26 4.10 7.59
N LEU A 180 -15.54 5.07 8.16
CA LEU A 180 -14.29 5.57 7.59
C LEU A 180 -13.26 4.44 7.46
N ALA A 181 -13.07 3.67 8.53
CA ALA A 181 -12.14 2.55 8.56
C ALA A 181 -12.51 1.47 7.53
N LEU A 182 -13.80 1.15 7.36
CA LEU A 182 -14.28 0.18 6.37
C LEU A 182 -14.02 0.65 4.93
N LEU A 183 -14.29 1.91 4.61
CA LEU A 183 -14.01 2.42 3.26
C LEU A 183 -12.51 2.48 2.97
N VAL A 184 -11.71 2.95 3.93
CA VAL A 184 -10.24 2.96 3.80
C VAL A 184 -9.72 1.53 3.64
N ALA A 185 -10.22 0.57 4.43
CA ALA A 185 -9.86 -0.85 4.32
C ALA A 185 -10.19 -1.41 2.93
N GLY A 186 -11.37 -1.09 2.38
CA GLY A 186 -11.75 -1.49 1.02
C GLY A 186 -10.76 -1.03 -0.04
N ILE A 187 -10.31 0.23 0.05
CA ILE A 187 -9.35 0.85 -0.88
C ILE A 187 -7.97 0.18 -0.83
N VAL A 188 -7.56 -0.31 0.34
CA VAL A 188 -6.17 -0.77 0.57
C VAL A 188 -6.00 -2.30 0.63
N HIS A 189 -7.10 -3.07 0.67
CA HIS A 189 -7.05 -4.49 1.08
C HIS A 189 -6.18 -5.40 0.20
N ASP A 190 -5.97 -5.03 -1.06
CA ASP A 190 -5.29 -5.83 -2.10
C ASP A 190 -4.12 -5.06 -2.75
N MET A 191 -3.58 -4.02 -2.09
CA MET A 191 -2.44 -3.25 -2.63
C MET A 191 -1.23 -4.14 -2.87
N ASP A 192 -0.53 -3.97 -3.99
CA ASP A 192 0.60 -4.79 -4.41
C ASP A 192 0.28 -6.29 -4.58
N HIS A 193 -0.99 -6.65 -4.77
CA HIS A 193 -1.34 -8.04 -5.06
C HIS A 193 -0.78 -8.48 -6.43
N MET A 194 -0.08 -9.61 -6.48
CA MET A 194 0.61 -10.10 -7.69
C MET A 194 -0.24 -11.03 -8.58
N GLY A 195 -1.51 -11.25 -8.21
CA GLY A 195 -2.39 -12.23 -8.86
C GLY A 195 -2.06 -13.69 -8.50
N LEU A 196 -1.31 -13.88 -7.41
CA LEU A 196 -0.86 -15.16 -6.89
C LEU A 196 -1.37 -15.32 -5.46
N ASN A 197 -1.68 -16.55 -5.06
CA ASN A 197 -2.20 -16.82 -3.71
C ASN A 197 -1.10 -17.28 -2.74
N ASN A 198 -1.39 -17.24 -1.43
CA ASN A 198 -0.49 -17.68 -0.36
C ASN A 198 0.11 -19.08 -0.62
N SER A 199 -0.70 -20.02 -1.11
CA SER A 199 -0.25 -21.38 -1.43
C SER A 199 0.77 -21.45 -2.57
N TYR A 200 0.66 -20.57 -3.58
CA TYR A 200 1.67 -20.45 -4.62
C TYR A 200 2.99 -19.95 -4.04
N HIS A 201 2.93 -18.89 -3.23
CA HIS A 201 4.11 -18.30 -2.59
C HIS A 201 4.88 -19.30 -1.73
N LEU A 202 4.16 -20.16 -0.99
CA LEU A 202 4.72 -21.28 -0.22
C LEU A 202 5.40 -22.33 -1.10
N ARG A 203 4.74 -22.78 -2.19
CA ARG A 203 5.27 -23.84 -3.05
C ARG A 203 6.50 -23.43 -3.86
N CYS A 204 6.65 -22.14 -4.13
CA CYS A 204 7.74 -21.60 -4.92
C CYS A 204 8.88 -21.01 -4.08
N ASP A 205 8.83 -21.17 -2.74
CA ASP A 205 9.81 -20.59 -1.80
C ASP A 205 10.08 -19.10 -2.08
N SER A 206 9.04 -18.37 -2.48
CA SER A 206 9.12 -16.92 -2.66
C SER A 206 9.41 -16.24 -1.31
N PRO A 207 9.86 -14.97 -1.27
CA PRO A 207 10.09 -14.25 -0.01
C PRO A 207 8.88 -14.31 0.93
N PHE A 208 7.66 -14.10 0.41
CA PHE A 208 6.42 -14.26 1.18
C PHE A 208 6.19 -15.69 1.68
N GLY A 209 6.53 -16.71 0.88
CA GLY A 209 6.43 -18.12 1.28
C GLY A 209 7.43 -18.52 2.37
N ILE A 210 8.66 -17.99 2.29
CA ILE A 210 9.67 -18.17 3.32
C ILE A 210 9.21 -17.49 4.61
N LEU A 211 8.72 -16.25 4.52
CA LEU A 211 8.16 -15.52 5.67
C LEU A 211 7.00 -16.29 6.31
N ALA A 212 6.05 -16.78 5.50
CA ALA A 212 4.93 -17.60 5.97
C ALA A 212 5.43 -18.85 6.73
N SER A 213 6.36 -19.58 6.13
CA SER A 213 6.91 -20.83 6.71
C SER A 213 7.71 -20.59 7.98
N LYS A 214 8.44 -19.47 8.08
CA LYS A 214 9.27 -19.13 9.24
C LYS A 214 8.47 -18.53 10.40
N THR A 215 7.45 -17.73 10.10
CA THR A 215 6.63 -17.05 11.12
C THR A 215 5.39 -17.84 11.53
N GLY A 216 5.01 -18.86 10.75
CA GLY A 216 3.77 -19.61 10.94
C GLY A 216 2.52 -18.82 10.54
N GLN A 217 2.65 -17.67 9.86
CA GLN A 217 1.49 -16.92 9.38
C GLN A 217 0.92 -17.51 8.10
N SER A 218 -0.38 -17.82 8.13
CA SER A 218 -1.13 -18.32 6.97
C SER A 218 -1.59 -17.19 6.04
N SER A 219 -1.65 -15.96 6.53
CA SER A 219 -2.21 -14.79 5.85
C SER A 219 -1.14 -13.74 5.54
N VAL A 220 -0.05 -14.16 4.89
CA VAL A 220 1.12 -13.29 4.68
C VAL A 220 0.83 -12.17 3.69
N LEU A 221 0.06 -12.43 2.64
CA LEU A 221 -0.35 -11.39 1.70
C LEU A 221 -1.23 -10.33 2.39
N GLU A 222 -2.19 -10.75 3.21
CA GLU A 222 -3.09 -9.84 3.92
C GLU A 222 -2.33 -8.95 4.92
N VAL A 223 -1.33 -9.51 5.61
CA VAL A 223 -0.42 -8.74 6.48
C VAL A 223 0.44 -7.78 5.65
N HIS A 224 0.90 -8.19 4.46
CA HIS A 224 1.65 -7.32 3.54
C HIS A 224 0.81 -6.12 3.08
N HIS A 225 -0.43 -6.33 2.64
CA HIS A 225 -1.34 -5.27 2.23
C HIS A 225 -1.59 -4.27 3.37
N CYS A 226 -1.78 -4.77 4.59
CA CYS A 226 -1.93 -3.93 5.78
C CYS A 226 -0.68 -3.09 6.08
N ASN A 227 0.52 -3.67 5.99
CA ASN A 227 1.77 -2.94 6.19
C ASN A 227 1.95 -1.81 5.16
N LEU A 228 1.60 -2.06 3.89
CA LEU A 228 1.62 -1.04 2.85
C LEU A 228 0.60 0.07 3.11
N ALA A 229 -0.58 -0.25 3.66
CA ALA A 229 -1.57 0.75 4.05
C ALA A 229 -1.02 1.68 5.14
N VAL A 230 -0.42 1.12 6.19
CA VAL A 230 0.21 1.89 7.26
C VAL A 230 1.35 2.76 6.71
N GLN A 231 2.19 2.21 5.82
CA GLN A 231 3.27 2.96 5.18
C GLN A 231 2.73 4.13 4.34
N THR A 232 1.66 3.91 3.60
CA THR A 232 1.01 4.93 2.76
C THR A 232 0.43 6.05 3.62
N LEU A 233 -0.31 5.71 4.68
CA LEU A 233 -0.84 6.69 5.63
C LEU A 233 0.28 7.46 6.33
N THR A 234 1.39 6.81 6.67
CA THR A 234 2.53 7.48 7.34
C THR A 234 3.33 8.40 6.40
N SER A 235 3.02 8.38 5.09
CA SER A 235 3.72 9.24 4.11
C SER A 235 3.23 10.69 4.19
N GLU A 236 4.11 11.65 3.87
CA GLU A 236 3.77 13.08 3.97
C GLU A 236 2.55 13.45 3.10
N GLY A 237 1.58 14.15 3.71
CA GLY A 237 0.36 14.61 3.02
C GLY A 237 -0.66 13.52 2.69
N CYS A 238 -0.53 12.31 3.24
CA CYS A 238 -1.44 11.17 3.02
C CYS A 238 -2.23 10.75 4.27
N ASN A 239 -2.12 11.47 5.40
CA ASN A 239 -2.84 11.26 6.67
C ASN A 239 -3.69 12.48 7.02
#